data_AF-A0A434EMR8-F1
#
_entry.id   AF-A0A434EMR8-F1
#
_cell.length_a   1.000
_cell.length_b   1.000
_cell.length_c   1.000
_cell.angle_alpha   90.00
_cell.angle_beta   90.00
_cell.angle_gamma   90.00
#
_symmetry.space_group_name_H-M   'P 1'
#
loop_
_entity.id
_entity.type
_entity.pdbx_description
1 polymer ?
#
loop_
_entity_poly.entity_id
_entity_poly.type
_entity_poly.pdbx_seq_one_letter_code
_entity_poly.pdbx_strand_id
1 'polypeptide(L)'
;LEGVEGTAALLERTRELRGHGRLAGKTRGVLVKCAKPGQELRADLPSIGPQTVEAAHAAGLAGIALEAGRSLILEGPETLARANALGLFIVGLPATELADEEPANGR
;
A
#
# COMPACT_ATOMS: atom_id res chain seq x y z
N LEU A 1 -2.26 8.12 -6.78
CA LEU A 1 -2.93 8.23 -5.48
C LEU A 1 -4.33 7.62 -5.61
N GLU A 2 -4.83 6.99 -4.55
CA GLU A 2 -6.19 6.45 -4.51
C GLU A 2 -7.19 7.60 -4.43
N GLY A 3 -8.19 7.61 -5.31
CA GLY A 3 -9.35 8.48 -5.22
C GLY A 3 -10.56 7.76 -4.65
N VAL A 4 -11.75 8.32 -4.87
CA VAL A 4 -13.03 7.77 -4.38
C VAL A 4 -13.34 6.36 -4.93
N GLU A 5 -12.70 5.99 -6.03
CA GLU A 5 -12.84 4.69 -6.69
C GLU A 5 -12.19 3.51 -5.96
N GLY A 6 -11.32 3.79 -4.99
CA GLY A 6 -10.67 2.78 -4.18
C GLY A 6 -9.46 2.09 -4.83
N THR A 7 -8.85 1.19 -4.05
CA THR A 7 -7.55 0.58 -4.35
C THR A 7 -7.57 -0.30 -5.60
N ALA A 8 -8.66 -1.03 -5.84
CA ALA A 8 -8.77 -1.92 -7.00
C ALA A 8 -8.68 -1.14 -8.32
N ALA A 9 -9.45 -0.04 -8.43
CA ALA A 9 -9.41 0.82 -9.61
C ALA A 9 -8.06 1.55 -9.75
N LEU A 10 -7.38 1.88 -8.64
CA LEU A 10 -6.01 2.38 -8.70
C LEU A 10 -5.04 1.38 -9.34
N LEU A 11 -5.10 0.12 -8.93
CA LEU A 11 -4.21 -0.92 -9.44
C LEU A 11 -4.49 -1.20 -10.93
N GLU A 12 -5.77 -1.19 -11.31
CA GLU A 12 -6.16 -1.37 -12.70
C GLU A 12 -5.63 -0.24 -13.60
N ARG A 13 -5.79 1.02 -13.20
CA ARG A 13 -5.18 2.15 -13.94
C ARG A 13 -3.66 2.04 -14.01
N THR A 14 -3.03 1.55 -12.94
CA THR A 14 -1.57 1.36 -12.92
C THR A 14 -1.13 0.33 -13.96
N ARG A 15 -1.90 -0.77 -14.10
CA ARG A 15 -1.72 -1.78 -15.12
C ARG A 15 -1.83 -1.21 -16.53
N GLU A 16 -2.90 -0.44 -16.81
CA GLU A 16 -3.13 0.19 -18.11
C GLU A 16 -2.00 1.15 -18.50
N LEU A 17 -1.59 2.03 -17.57
CA LEU A 17 -0.51 2.99 -17.82
C LEU A 17 0.83 2.31 -18.12
N ARG A 18 1.10 1.16 -17.49
CA ARG A 18 2.28 0.35 -17.80
C ARG A 18 2.16 -0.34 -19.15
N GLY A 19 1.00 -0.91 -19.47
CA GLY A 19 0.74 -1.51 -20.78
C GLY A 19 0.91 -0.53 -21.95
N HIS A 20 0.59 0.75 -21.73
CA HIS A 20 0.73 1.80 -22.74
C HIS A 20 2.14 2.41 -22.80
N GLY A 21 3.12 1.86 -22.06
CA GLY A 21 4.50 2.36 -22.02
C GLY A 21 4.67 3.72 -21.31
N ARG A 22 3.61 4.25 -20.70
CA ARG A 22 3.63 5.54 -19.98
C ARG A 22 4.34 5.42 -18.63
N LEU A 23 4.35 4.23 -18.05
CA LEU A 23 5.25 3.85 -16.97
C LEU A 23 6.44 3.10 -17.59
N ALA A 24 7.42 3.85 -18.07
CA ALA A 24 8.60 3.31 -18.75
C ALA A 24 9.64 2.76 -17.76
N GLY A 25 10.26 1.64 -18.12
CA GLY A 25 11.45 1.10 -17.44
C GLY A 25 11.27 -0.29 -16.83
N LYS A 26 12.41 -0.97 -16.58
CA LYS A 26 12.47 -2.25 -15.86
C LYS A 26 12.11 -2.10 -14.36
N THR A 27 12.08 -0.88 -13.85
CA THR A 27 11.81 -0.57 -12.46
C THR A 27 10.33 -0.81 -12.13
N ARG A 28 10.09 -1.64 -11.12
CA ARG A 28 8.76 -1.97 -10.60
C ARG A 28 8.44 -1.04 -9.42
N GLY A 29 7.20 -0.59 -9.33
CA GLY A 29 6.72 0.25 -8.23
C GLY A 29 6.25 -0.58 -7.02
N VAL A 30 5.79 0.11 -5.97
CA VAL A 30 5.27 -0.49 -4.73
C VAL A 30 3.91 0.12 -4.42
N LEU A 31 2.95 -0.71 -4.02
CA LEU A 31 1.69 -0.23 -3.44
C LEU A 31 1.94 0.12 -1.98
N VAL A 32 1.65 1.36 -1.56
CA VAL A 32 1.78 1.77 -0.16
C VAL A 32 0.38 2.08 0.38
N LYS A 33 0.00 1.45 1.50
CA LYS A 33 -1.22 1.80 2.25
C LYS A 33 -0.85 2.21 3.67
N CYS A 34 -1.17 3.45 4.01
CA CYS A 34 -0.99 4.02 5.35
C CYS A 34 -2.31 4.62 5.80
N ALA A 35 -2.51 4.73 7.12
CA ALA A 35 -3.66 5.42 7.65
C ALA A 35 -3.55 6.92 7.38
N LYS A 36 -4.67 7.56 7.04
CA LYS A 36 -4.68 9.03 6.88
C LYS A 36 -4.55 9.70 8.25
N PRO A 37 -3.93 10.88 8.35
CA PRO A 37 -3.98 11.68 9.57
C PRO A 37 -5.43 11.88 10.03
N GLY A 38 -5.71 11.60 11.30
CA GLY A 38 -7.06 11.69 11.86
C GLY A 38 -8.02 10.56 11.46
N GLN A 39 -7.56 9.51 10.75
CA GLN A 39 -8.37 8.34 10.48
C GLN A 39 -8.73 7.63 11.79
N GLU A 40 -10.03 7.37 11.97
CA GLU A 40 -10.51 6.58 13.10
C GLU A 40 -10.22 5.10 12.81
N LEU A 41 -9.19 4.57 13.47
CA LEU A 41 -8.66 3.25 13.19
C LEU A 41 -9.56 2.10 13.67
N ARG A 42 -10.52 2.35 14.57
CA ARG A 42 -11.43 1.30 15.06
C ARG A 42 -12.55 1.04 14.05
N ALA A 43 -12.91 2.05 13.26
CA ALA A 43 -13.91 2.00 12.22
C ALA A 43 -13.33 1.47 10.91
N ASP A 44 -12.14 1.91 10.53
CA ASP A 44 -11.54 1.54 9.24
C ASP A 44 -10.00 1.52 9.31
N LEU A 45 -9.42 0.32 9.17
CA LEU A 45 -8.00 0.12 8.98
C LEU A 45 -7.69 -0.07 7.49
N PRO A 46 -6.62 0.56 6.96
CA PRO A 46 -6.07 0.19 5.67
C PRO A 46 -5.83 -1.32 5.61
N SER A 47 -6.41 -1.98 4.61
CA SER A 47 -6.37 -3.44 4.51
C SER A 47 -5.89 -3.93 3.15
N ILE A 48 -5.29 -5.12 3.18
CA ILE A 48 -4.95 -5.92 2.00
C ILE A 48 -5.39 -7.37 2.22
N GLY A 49 -5.68 -8.08 1.14
CA GLY A 49 -5.94 -9.52 1.14
C GLY A 49 -5.38 -10.18 -0.12
N PRO A 50 -5.71 -11.47 -0.37
CA PRO A 50 -5.18 -12.22 -1.51
C PRO A 50 -5.48 -11.52 -2.85
N GLN A 51 -6.68 -10.96 -2.98
CA GLN A 51 -7.10 -10.19 -4.16
C GLN A 51 -6.22 -8.95 -4.40
N THR A 52 -5.78 -8.26 -3.34
CA THR A 52 -4.89 -7.10 -3.48
C THR A 52 -3.51 -7.52 -3.98
N VAL A 53 -3.01 -8.68 -3.53
CA VAL A 53 -1.73 -9.23 -3.98
C VAL A 53 -1.80 -9.59 -5.47
N GLU A 54 -2.87 -10.25 -5.91
CA GLU A 54 -3.10 -10.59 -7.32
C GLU A 54 -3.17 -9.34 -8.20
N ALA A 55 -3.94 -8.33 -7.77
CA ALA A 55 -4.06 -7.08 -8.50
C ALA A 55 -2.72 -6.30 -8.55
N ALA A 56 -1.95 -6.30 -7.45
CA ALA A 56 -0.63 -5.67 -7.42
C ALA A 56 0.36 -6.38 -8.36
N HIS A 57 0.33 -7.72 -8.41
CA HIS A 57 1.10 -8.51 -9.35
C HIS A 57 0.71 -8.19 -10.79
N ALA A 58 -0.59 -8.19 -11.10
CA ALA A 58 -1.11 -7.89 -12.44
C ALA A 58 -0.75 -6.47 -12.90
N ALA A 59 -0.67 -5.50 -11.97
CA ALA A 59 -0.19 -4.14 -12.23
C ALA A 59 1.35 -4.04 -12.43
N GLY A 60 2.08 -5.15 -12.29
CA GLY A 60 3.52 -5.22 -12.45
C GLY A 60 4.30 -4.62 -11.27
N LEU A 61 3.70 -4.52 -10.09
CA LEU A 61 4.36 -3.99 -8.88
C LEU A 61 5.28 -5.02 -8.24
N ALA A 62 6.34 -4.57 -7.56
CA ALA A 62 7.32 -5.40 -6.87
C ALA A 62 6.85 -5.90 -5.51
N GLY A 63 5.91 -5.19 -4.88
CA GLY A 63 5.48 -5.50 -3.53
C GLY A 63 4.50 -4.49 -2.97
N ILE A 64 4.19 -4.68 -1.70
CA ILE A 64 3.22 -3.90 -0.92
C ILE A 64 3.89 -3.45 0.38
N ALA A 65 3.72 -2.19 0.74
CA ALA A 65 4.14 -1.63 2.01
C ALA A 65 2.92 -1.17 2.83
N LEU A 66 2.91 -1.51 4.11
CA LEU A 66 1.84 -1.18 5.05
C LEU A 66 2.39 -0.43 6.25
N GLU A 67 1.59 0.43 6.86
CA GLU A 67 1.94 1.03 8.15
C GLU A 67 1.83 -0.02 9.27
N ALA A 68 2.94 -0.31 9.95
CA ALA A 68 3.00 -1.32 11.00
C ALA A 68 2.12 -0.93 12.19
N GLY A 69 1.30 -1.87 12.66
CA GLY A 69 0.35 -1.64 13.76
C GLY A 69 -0.87 -0.79 13.39
N ARG A 70 -0.96 -0.29 12.15
CA ARG A 70 -2.06 0.56 11.66
C ARG A 70 -2.61 0.08 10.31
N SER A 71 -2.47 -1.21 10.03
CA SER A 71 -2.98 -1.84 8.82
C SER A 71 -3.37 -3.29 9.13
N LEU A 72 -4.30 -3.83 8.35
CA LEU A 72 -4.82 -5.18 8.48
C LEU A 72 -4.46 -6.04 7.27
N ILE A 73 -3.93 -7.24 7.52
CA ILE A 73 -3.78 -8.27 6.49
C ILE A 73 -4.92 -9.27 6.66
N LEU A 74 -5.88 -9.23 5.74
CA LEU A 74 -6.97 -10.18 5.64
C LEU A 74 -6.41 -11.54 5.21
N GLU A 75 -6.95 -12.63 5.77
CA GLU A 75 -6.55 -14.00 5.40
C GLU A 75 -5.02 -14.18 5.42
N GLY A 76 -4.37 -13.70 6.51
CA GLY A 76 -2.91 -13.53 6.62
C GLY A 76 -2.06 -14.66 6.00
N PRO A 77 -2.25 -15.93 6.41
CA PRO A 77 -1.50 -17.05 5.84
C PRO A 77 -1.65 -17.18 4.32
N GLU A 78 -2.87 -17.02 3.79
CA GLU A 78 -3.14 -17.11 2.36
C GLU A 78 -2.56 -15.91 1.60
N THR A 79 -2.73 -14.70 2.12
CA THR A 79 -2.17 -13.48 1.54
C THR A 79 -0.64 -13.56 1.42
N LEU A 80 0.03 -14.04 2.47
CA LEU A 80 1.48 -14.23 2.47
C LEU A 80 1.90 -15.35 1.50
N ALA A 81 1.21 -16.49 1.50
CA ALA A 81 1.48 -17.58 0.57
C ALA A 81 1.33 -17.13 -0.90
N ARG A 82 0.28 -16.37 -1.19
CA ARG A 82 0.02 -15.79 -2.52
C ARG A 82 1.10 -14.79 -2.93
N ALA A 83 1.54 -13.93 -2.01
CA ALA A 83 2.61 -12.96 -2.28
C ALA A 83 3.93 -13.66 -2.60
N ASN A 84 4.30 -14.68 -1.82
CA ASN A 84 5.47 -15.49 -2.06
C ASN A 84 5.41 -16.21 -3.41
N ALA A 85 4.27 -16.84 -3.74
CA ALA A 85 4.07 -17.55 -5.01
C ALA A 85 4.19 -16.63 -6.24
N LEU A 86 3.78 -15.36 -6.10
CA LEU A 86 3.81 -14.36 -7.15
C LEU A 86 5.10 -13.51 -7.17
N GLY A 87 6.02 -13.75 -6.23
CA GLY A 87 7.28 -13.01 -6.11
C GLY A 87 7.09 -11.54 -5.72
N LEU A 88 6.10 -11.24 -4.87
CA LEU A 88 5.89 -9.92 -4.27
C LEU A 88 6.39 -9.93 -2.83
N PHE A 89 7.08 -8.87 -2.43
CA PHE A 89 7.37 -8.64 -1.01
C PHE A 89 6.19 -7.94 -0.32
N ILE A 90 6.04 -8.18 0.98
CA ILE A 90 5.18 -7.39 1.88
C ILE A 90 6.05 -6.87 3.02
N VAL A 91 6.01 -5.56 3.28
CA VAL A 91 6.84 -4.93 4.32
C VAL A 91 6.00 -4.01 5.21
N GLY A 92 6.28 -4.03 6.52
CA GLY A 92 5.76 -3.06 7.48
C GLY A 92 6.69 -1.86 7.59
N LEU A 93 6.17 -0.66 7.36
CA LEU A 93 6.85 0.61 7.59
C LEU A 93 6.60 1.06 9.04
N PRO A 94 7.61 1.55 9.76
CA PRO A 94 7.37 2.18 11.04
C PRO A 94 6.47 3.40 10.86
N ALA A 95 5.67 3.73 11.88
CA ALA A 95 4.99 5.01 11.88
C ALA A 95 6.04 6.11 11.77
N THR A 96 5.90 6.99 10.78
CA THR A 96 6.63 8.27 10.80
C THR A 96 6.12 9.00 12.03
N GLU A 97 6.96 9.17 13.05
CA GLU A 97 6.77 10.26 13.99
C GLU A 97 6.68 11.52 13.13
N LEU A 98 5.46 12.06 12.99
CA LEU A 98 5.32 13.43 12.53
C LEU A 98 6.16 14.23 13.50
N ALA A 99 7.20 14.88 13.00
CA ALA A 99 7.92 15.86 13.78
C ALA A 99 6.92 16.97 14.10
N ASP A 100 6.20 16.81 15.21
CA ASP A 100 5.50 17.89 15.89
C ASP A 100 6.60 18.77 16.53
N GLU A 101 7.42 19.40 15.70
CA GLU A 101 8.22 20.55 16.10
C GLU A 101 7.35 21.80 15.95
N GLU A 102 6.45 22.01 16.91
CA GLU A 102 6.25 23.37 17.38
C GLU A 102 7.53 23.75 18.13
N PRO A 103 8.32 24.76 17.68
CA PRO A 103 9.45 25.20 18.48
C PRO A 103 8.89 25.79 19.78
N ALA A 104 9.09 25.06 20.87
CA ALA A 104 8.95 25.59 22.21
C ALA A 104 10.00 26.69 22.41
N ASN A 105 9.61 27.94 22.16
CA ASN A 105 10.27 29.13 22.69
C ASN A 105 9.25 30.27 22.64
N GLY A 106 8.82 30.89 23.72
CA GLY A 106 9.40 31.02 25.05
C GLY A 106 8.94 32.40 25.55
N ARG A 107 8.53 32.48 26.81
CA ARG A 107 8.35 33.78 27.48
C ARG A 107 9.69 34.51 27.57
#